data_AF-A0A7X0CK60-F1
#
_entry.id   AF-A0A7X0CK60-F1
#
_cell.length_a   1.000
_cell.length_b   1.000
_cell.length_c   1.000
_cell.angle_alpha   90.00
_cell.angle_beta   90.00
_cell.angle_gamma   90.00
#
_symmetry.space_group_name_H-M   'P 1'
#
loop_
_entity.id
_entity.type
_entity.pdbx_description
1 polymer ?
#
loop_
_entity_poly.entity_id
_entity_poly.type
_entity_poly.pdbx_seq_one_letter_code
_entity_poly.pdbx_strand_id
1 'polypeptide(L)'
;MKNYTITLLFLLVISVSSNAQNTTMNTTQLAENTVRNFLEIVRSGKSPERASEFMADSVKAHQLNAEHPETITRTPENYTQHVNEFLQSYGHYQFEVTELIANNDKVYARWKQTGNQTGDVDGFKPTGLPVTEIGSAVYRVAAGKIVEYWVQIDRKGTEVQQQNNSSIKPGASKVGLPFSDAYISGDVLYISGQIGIDHTGELVNTGFEAEATQVMENLGNVLRKSRLHYKDLVNVTIYLTSMDNYAALNKVYSNYFGKKFPARVCIAVKELPRQAHVEIAAVADFNN
;
A
#
# COMPACT_ATOMS: atom_id res chain seq x y z
N MET A 1 29.66 55.52 51.83
CA MET A 1 30.10 54.20 51.33
C MET A 1 29.00 53.61 50.47
N LYS A 2 29.35 53.29 49.21
CA LYS A 2 28.78 52.34 48.24
C LYS A 2 27.25 52.13 48.18
N ASN A 3 26.66 52.57 47.07
CA ASN A 3 25.54 51.89 46.40
C ASN A 3 26.00 51.55 44.99
N TYR A 4 26.03 50.26 44.63
CA TYR A 4 26.25 49.81 43.26
C TYR A 4 25.07 48.98 42.75
N THR A 5 24.67 49.39 41.57
CA THR A 5 23.64 48.93 40.64
C THR A 5 23.71 47.42 40.34
N ILE A 6 22.64 46.68 40.64
CA ILE A 6 22.41 45.31 40.16
C ILE A 6 20.96 45.24 39.65
N THR A 7 20.70 45.62 38.39
CA THR A 7 19.37 45.38 37.78
C THR A 7 19.33 45.22 36.26
N LEU A 8 20.45 45.26 35.52
CA LEU A 8 20.36 45.23 34.03
C LEU A 8 20.73 43.90 33.34
N LEU A 9 21.22 42.88 34.07
CA LEU A 9 21.75 41.65 33.41
C LEU A 9 20.74 40.49 33.32
N PHE A 10 19.70 40.45 34.15
CA PHE A 10 18.75 39.32 34.19
C PHE A 10 17.62 39.41 33.13
N LEU A 11 17.19 40.61 32.73
CA LEU A 11 16.13 40.78 31.72
C LEU A 11 16.63 40.53 30.29
N LEU A 12 17.89 40.85 29.99
CA LEU A 12 18.47 40.66 28.66
C LEU A 12 18.55 39.16 28.31
N VAL A 13 18.97 38.31 29.26
CA VAL A 13 19.11 36.85 29.05
C VAL A 13 17.77 36.15 28.82
N ILE A 14 16.71 36.56 29.50
CA ILE A 14 15.35 36.01 29.31
C ILE A 14 14.77 36.44 27.95
N SER A 15 14.98 37.69 27.53
CA SER A 15 14.51 38.20 26.24
C SER A 15 15.23 37.56 25.03
N VAL A 16 16.54 37.31 25.14
CA VAL A 16 17.32 36.63 24.10
C VAL A 16 16.94 35.16 23.99
N SER A 17 16.67 34.49 25.12
CA SER A 17 16.28 33.08 25.16
C SER A 17 14.89 32.83 24.56
N SER A 18 13.93 33.71 24.86
CA SER A 18 12.57 33.64 24.28
C SER A 18 12.54 33.94 22.78
N ASN A 19 13.35 34.90 22.31
CA ASN A 19 13.42 35.24 20.89
C ASN A 19 14.11 34.14 20.06
N ALA A 20 15.16 33.50 20.62
CA ALA A 20 15.79 32.34 20.01
C ALA A 20 14.83 31.14 19.93
N GLN A 21 14.10 30.84 21.02
CA GLN A 21 13.09 29.78 21.04
C GLN A 21 11.96 30.01 20.04
N ASN A 22 11.45 31.24 19.91
CA ASN A 22 10.43 31.58 18.92
C ASN A 22 10.95 31.46 17.48
N THR A 23 12.20 31.87 17.23
CA THR A 23 12.81 31.75 15.90
C THR A 23 13.02 30.28 15.50
N THR A 24 13.46 29.44 16.45
CA THR A 24 13.61 28.00 16.26
C THR A 24 12.27 27.30 16.03
N MET A 25 11.23 27.64 16.80
CA MET A 25 9.87 27.12 16.59
C MET A 25 9.32 27.50 15.21
N ASN A 26 9.48 28.77 14.79
CA ASN A 26 9.04 29.23 13.47
C ASN A 26 9.79 28.54 12.32
N THR A 27 11.10 28.32 12.48
CA THR A 27 11.92 27.62 11.47
C THR A 27 11.50 26.16 11.33
N THR A 28 11.29 25.48 12.47
CA THR A 28 10.86 24.08 12.51
C THR A 28 9.48 23.91 11.87
N GLN A 29 8.53 24.77 12.23
CA GLN A 29 7.19 24.73 11.65
C GLN A 29 7.19 25.01 10.14
N LEU A 30 8.02 25.95 9.68
CA LEU A 30 8.17 26.24 8.25
C LEU A 30 8.74 25.04 7.50
N ALA A 31 9.79 24.41 8.04
CA ALA A 31 10.39 23.23 7.45
C ALA A 31 9.39 22.07 7.37
N GLU A 32 8.69 21.78 8.48
CA GLU A 32 7.67 20.74 8.54
C GLU A 32 6.57 20.96 7.50
N ASN A 33 5.99 22.17 7.46
CA ASN A 33 4.92 22.50 6.53
C ASN A 33 5.38 22.41 5.06
N THR A 34 6.61 22.84 4.77
CA THR A 34 7.19 22.76 3.42
C THR A 34 7.26 21.31 2.95
N VAL A 35 7.79 20.42 3.81
CA VAL A 35 7.98 19.00 3.47
C VAL A 35 6.66 18.26 3.45
N ARG A 36 5.74 18.53 4.39
CA ARG A 36 4.39 17.96 4.40
C ARG A 36 3.64 18.26 3.11
N ASN A 37 3.57 19.53 2.74
CA ASN A 37 2.86 19.96 1.53
C ASN A 37 3.53 19.41 0.26
N PHE A 38 4.86 19.38 0.21
CA PHE A 38 5.58 18.73 -0.88
C PHE A 38 5.20 17.26 -1.02
N LEU A 39 5.16 16.51 0.09
CA LEU A 39 4.79 15.10 0.07
C LEU A 39 3.33 14.89 -0.37
N GLU A 40 2.42 15.69 0.16
CA GLU A 40 0.98 15.56 -0.07
C GLU A 40 0.52 16.04 -1.45
N ILE A 41 1.23 17.00 -2.06
CA ILE A 41 0.86 17.63 -3.34
C ILE A 41 1.71 17.08 -4.50
N VAL A 42 3.02 17.01 -4.31
CA VAL A 42 3.97 16.68 -5.39
C VAL A 42 4.32 15.19 -5.37
N ARG A 43 4.91 14.68 -4.27
CA ARG A 43 5.36 13.27 -4.19
C ARG A 43 4.20 12.28 -4.29
N SER A 44 3.00 12.68 -3.87
CA SER A 44 1.76 11.90 -3.97
C SER A 44 1.24 11.76 -5.41
N GLY A 45 1.78 12.53 -6.37
CA GLY A 45 1.33 12.54 -7.75
C GLY A 45 0.06 13.36 -8.02
N LYS A 46 -0.46 14.12 -7.04
CA LYS A 46 -1.67 14.94 -7.24
C LYS A 46 -1.44 16.14 -8.16
N SER A 47 -0.32 16.84 -7.97
CA SER A 47 0.06 18.04 -8.73
C SER A 47 1.57 18.14 -8.83
N PRO A 48 2.24 17.19 -9.52
CA PRO A 48 3.69 17.12 -9.57
C PRO A 48 4.34 18.38 -10.16
N GLU A 49 3.66 19.08 -11.06
CA GLU A 49 4.09 20.33 -11.69
C GLU A 49 4.34 21.47 -10.70
N ARG A 50 3.82 21.36 -9.47
CA ARG A 50 4.01 22.34 -8.40
C ARG A 50 5.31 22.14 -7.61
N ALA A 51 6.21 21.27 -8.07
CA ALA A 51 7.49 21.01 -7.41
C ALA A 51 8.30 22.29 -7.10
N SER A 52 8.26 23.30 -7.97
CA SER A 52 8.98 24.56 -7.80
C SER A 52 8.46 25.41 -6.64
N GLU A 53 7.25 25.15 -6.14
CA GLU A 53 6.70 25.80 -4.95
C GLU A 53 7.42 25.35 -3.66
N PHE A 54 8.00 24.15 -3.66
CA PHE A 54 8.58 23.55 -2.45
C PHE A 54 10.08 23.26 -2.55
N MET A 55 10.61 23.10 -3.76
CA MET A 55 12.02 22.80 -4.00
C MET A 55 12.79 24.04 -4.43
N ALA A 56 14.06 24.14 -4.03
CA ALA A 56 14.99 25.10 -4.61
C ALA A 56 15.33 24.72 -6.05
N ASP A 57 15.87 25.67 -6.83
CA ASP A 57 16.22 25.44 -8.24
C ASP A 57 17.25 24.31 -8.44
N SER A 58 18.06 24.07 -7.41
CA SER A 58 19.05 23.00 -7.36
C SER A 58 19.03 22.32 -6.00
N VAL A 59 18.63 21.06 -5.96
CA VAL A 59 18.53 20.24 -4.75
C VAL A 59 19.54 19.11 -4.79
N LYS A 60 20.31 18.93 -3.71
CA LYS A 60 21.18 17.77 -3.55
C LYS A 60 20.35 16.55 -3.11
N ALA A 61 20.30 15.53 -3.94
CA ALA A 61 19.56 14.30 -3.68
C ALA A 61 20.55 13.16 -3.43
N HIS A 62 20.68 12.77 -2.17
CA HIS A 62 21.51 11.64 -1.77
C HIS A 62 20.67 10.36 -1.79
N GLN A 63 21.10 9.41 -2.60
CA GLN A 63 20.46 8.12 -2.79
C GLN A 63 21.47 6.99 -2.60
N LEU A 64 20.97 5.82 -2.22
CA LEU A 64 21.80 4.66 -1.95
C LEU A 64 21.24 3.45 -2.69
N ASN A 65 22.08 2.80 -3.50
CA ASN A 65 21.78 1.50 -4.11
C ASN A 65 22.79 0.48 -3.59
N ALA A 66 22.37 -0.34 -2.62
CA ALA A 66 23.27 -1.24 -1.90
C ALA A 66 24.48 -0.46 -1.33
N GLU A 67 25.72 -0.90 -1.57
CA GLU A 67 26.96 -0.23 -1.15
C GLU A 67 27.36 0.98 -2.01
N HIS A 68 26.53 1.41 -2.95
CA HIS A 68 26.83 2.48 -3.91
C HIS A 68 26.05 3.76 -3.55
N PRO A 69 26.59 4.63 -2.67
CA PRO A 69 26.01 5.95 -2.42
C PRO A 69 26.24 6.85 -3.64
N GLU A 70 25.21 7.59 -4.02
CA GLU A 70 25.25 8.55 -5.11
C GLU A 70 24.59 9.85 -4.66
N THR A 71 25.15 10.99 -5.10
CA THR A 71 24.53 12.29 -4.91
C THR A 71 24.31 12.90 -6.28
N ILE A 72 23.04 13.09 -6.64
CA ILE A 72 22.66 13.76 -7.87
C ILE A 72 22.13 15.16 -7.55
N THR A 73 22.21 16.05 -8.53
CA THR A 73 21.51 17.33 -8.47
C THR A 73 20.15 17.17 -9.14
N ARG A 74 19.08 17.56 -8.45
CA ARG A 74 17.72 17.57 -9.02
C ARG A 74 17.17 18.99 -9.07
N THR A 75 16.57 19.34 -10.21
CA THR A 75 15.72 20.51 -10.35
C THR A 75 14.25 20.16 -10.07
N PRO A 76 13.36 21.14 -9.84
CA PRO A 76 11.92 20.89 -9.74
C PRO A 76 11.34 20.19 -10.97
N GLU A 77 11.83 20.51 -12.17
CA GLU A 77 11.40 19.88 -13.42
C GLU A 77 11.82 18.41 -13.49
N ASN A 78 13.08 18.09 -13.13
CA ASN A 78 13.52 16.69 -13.04
C ASN A 78 12.70 15.90 -12.02
N TYR A 79 12.31 16.53 -10.91
CA TYR A 79 11.47 15.88 -9.90
C TYR A 79 10.05 15.63 -10.41
N THR A 80 9.46 16.62 -11.09
CA THR A 80 8.15 16.49 -11.74
C THR A 80 8.15 15.32 -12.73
N GLN A 81 9.16 15.24 -13.60
CA GLN A 81 9.31 14.14 -14.54
C GLN A 81 9.40 12.79 -13.82
N HIS A 82 10.21 12.70 -12.77
CA HIS A 82 10.35 11.48 -11.99
C HIS A 82 9.02 11.00 -11.37
N VAL A 83 8.18 11.91 -10.88
CA VAL A 83 6.84 11.55 -10.39
C VAL A 83 5.94 11.07 -11.52
N ASN A 84 6.04 11.69 -12.70
CA ASN A 84 5.28 11.28 -13.88
C ASN A 84 5.71 9.89 -14.39
N GLU A 85 6.99 9.53 -14.31
CA GLU A 85 7.48 8.18 -14.59
C GLU A 85 6.82 7.14 -13.66
N PHE A 86 6.70 7.44 -12.37
CA PHE A 86 5.94 6.58 -11.45
C PHE A 86 4.47 6.44 -11.85
N LEU A 87 3.80 7.52 -12.25
CA LEU A 87 2.40 7.46 -12.70
C LEU A 87 2.24 6.62 -13.97
N GLN A 88 3.22 6.63 -14.87
CA GLN A 88 3.21 5.79 -16.07
C GLN A 88 3.44 4.31 -15.73
N SER A 89 4.38 4.03 -14.82
CA SER A 89 4.75 2.67 -14.43
C SER A 89 3.75 1.99 -13.49
N TYR A 90 3.07 2.76 -12.64
CA TYR A 90 2.25 2.25 -11.56
C TYR A 90 0.81 2.80 -11.52
N GLY A 91 0.41 3.54 -12.56
CA GLY A 91 -0.88 4.25 -12.59
C GLY A 91 -1.01 5.29 -11.48
N HIS A 92 -2.24 5.71 -11.22
CA HIS A 92 -2.54 6.48 -10.02
C HIS A 92 -2.32 5.61 -8.78
N TYR A 93 -1.52 6.12 -7.84
CA TYR A 93 -1.16 5.40 -6.63
C TYR A 93 -1.66 6.11 -5.38
N GLN A 94 -1.85 5.35 -4.31
CA GLN A 94 -2.08 5.87 -2.98
C GLN A 94 -0.73 6.22 -2.34
N PHE A 95 -0.67 7.36 -1.65
CA PHE A 95 0.52 7.83 -0.95
C PHE A 95 0.15 8.26 0.47
N GLU A 96 0.77 7.64 1.46
CA GLU A 96 0.51 7.84 2.88
C GLU A 96 1.81 8.22 3.59
N VAL A 97 1.85 9.40 4.23
CA VAL A 97 2.93 9.78 5.14
C VAL A 97 2.66 9.12 6.49
N THR A 98 3.43 8.08 6.83
CA THR A 98 3.24 7.30 8.05
C THR A 98 3.93 7.93 9.25
N GLU A 99 4.96 8.74 9.01
CA GLU A 99 5.70 9.43 10.07
C GLU A 99 6.28 10.75 9.53
N LEU A 100 6.21 11.81 10.32
CA LEU A 100 6.82 13.09 10.01
C LEU A 100 7.37 13.71 11.29
N ILE A 101 8.67 13.98 11.33
CA ILE A 101 9.36 14.52 12.49
C ILE A 101 10.25 15.67 12.04
N ALA A 102 10.00 16.87 12.55
CA ALA A 102 10.80 18.05 12.26
C ALA A 102 11.72 18.41 13.43
N ASN A 103 12.93 18.83 13.10
CA ASN A 103 13.91 19.35 14.04
C ASN A 103 14.73 20.45 13.34
N ASN A 104 14.51 21.71 13.75
CA ASN A 104 15.11 22.88 13.11
C ASN A 104 14.82 22.90 11.60
N ASP A 105 15.86 22.89 10.78
CA ASP A 105 15.78 22.96 9.32
C ASP A 105 15.63 21.58 8.66
N LYS A 106 15.56 20.50 9.44
CA LYS A 106 15.46 19.13 8.93
C LYS A 106 14.13 18.48 9.26
N VAL A 107 13.62 17.70 8.32
CA VAL A 107 12.38 16.93 8.47
C VAL A 107 12.63 15.51 8.02
N TYR A 108 12.48 14.56 8.95
CA TYR A 108 12.35 13.15 8.62
C TYR A 108 10.92 12.86 8.18
N ALA A 109 10.77 12.11 7.09
CA ALA A 109 9.49 11.57 6.66
C ALA A 109 9.64 10.08 6.36
N ARG A 110 8.62 9.30 6.71
CA ARG A 110 8.42 7.92 6.27
C ARG A 110 7.09 7.84 5.54
N TRP A 111 7.05 7.08 4.46
CA TRP A 111 5.83 6.90 3.67
C TRP A 111 5.62 5.47 3.21
N LYS A 112 4.37 5.22 2.83
CA LYS A 112 3.92 4.07 2.07
C LYS A 112 3.29 4.55 0.77
N GLN A 113 3.71 3.98 -0.34
CA GLN A 113 3.15 4.23 -1.66
C GLN A 113 2.67 2.91 -2.27
N THR A 114 1.43 2.85 -2.75
CA THR A 114 0.86 1.64 -3.37
C THR A 114 0.21 1.98 -4.70
N GLY A 115 0.68 1.36 -5.79
CA GLY A 115 0.13 1.50 -7.15
C GLY A 115 0.14 0.17 -7.91
N ASN A 116 -0.57 0.11 -9.04
CA ASN A 116 -0.70 -1.10 -9.86
C ASN A 116 0.28 -1.06 -11.01
N GLN A 117 1.11 -2.09 -11.18
CA GLN A 117 2.15 -2.08 -12.21
C GLN A 117 1.55 -2.13 -13.63
N THR A 118 1.51 -0.98 -14.29
CA THR A 118 1.00 -0.77 -15.65
C THR A 118 2.10 -0.74 -16.71
N GLY A 119 3.34 -0.46 -16.32
CA GLY A 119 4.50 -0.40 -17.21
C GLY A 119 5.57 -1.46 -16.91
N ASP A 120 6.54 -1.58 -17.82
CA ASP A 120 7.77 -2.32 -17.57
C ASP A 120 8.57 -1.61 -16.47
N VAL A 121 9.01 -2.33 -15.44
CA VAL A 121 9.84 -1.79 -14.36
C VAL A 121 10.92 -2.79 -13.97
N ASP A 122 12.18 -2.37 -14.01
CA ASP A 122 13.34 -3.19 -13.60
C ASP A 122 13.39 -4.59 -14.24
N GLY A 123 12.92 -4.70 -15.50
CA GLY A 123 12.87 -5.96 -16.25
C GLY A 123 11.61 -6.81 -16.01
N PHE A 124 10.72 -6.41 -15.10
CA PHE A 124 9.43 -7.07 -14.89
C PHE A 124 8.39 -6.53 -15.85
N LYS A 125 7.67 -7.44 -16.52
CA LYS A 125 6.54 -7.11 -17.41
C LYS A 125 5.32 -6.64 -16.60
N PRO A 126 4.49 -5.74 -17.14
CA PRO A 126 3.33 -5.22 -16.43
C PRO A 126 2.37 -6.35 -16.05
N THR A 127 2.12 -6.49 -14.75
CA THR A 127 1.24 -7.52 -14.20
C THR A 127 -0.16 -6.99 -13.91
N GLY A 128 -0.35 -5.66 -13.89
CA GLY A 128 -1.58 -5.02 -13.42
C GLY A 128 -1.81 -5.16 -11.91
N LEU A 129 -0.93 -5.86 -11.19
CA LEU A 129 -1.06 -6.15 -9.77
C LEU A 129 -0.44 -5.04 -8.92
N PRO A 130 -0.91 -4.88 -7.67
CA PRO A 130 -0.38 -3.87 -6.78
C PRO A 130 1.07 -4.16 -6.37
N VAL A 131 1.86 -3.10 -6.28
CA VAL A 131 3.21 -3.05 -5.71
C VAL A 131 3.23 -1.94 -4.68
N THR A 132 3.75 -2.23 -3.49
CA THR A 132 3.90 -1.25 -2.41
C THR A 132 5.36 -0.92 -2.18
N GLU A 133 5.70 0.36 -2.30
CA GLU A 133 6.98 0.92 -1.89
C GLU A 133 6.88 1.47 -0.46
N ILE A 134 7.87 1.13 0.38
CA ILE A 134 8.11 1.80 1.65
C ILE A 134 9.39 2.61 1.52
N GLY A 135 9.31 3.88 1.85
CA GLY A 135 10.45 4.78 1.78
C GLY A 135 10.54 5.70 2.98
N SER A 136 11.73 6.26 3.17
CA SER A 136 11.95 7.35 4.10
C SER A 136 13.00 8.31 3.59
N ALA A 137 12.92 9.56 4.02
CA ALA A 137 13.91 10.55 3.71
C ALA A 137 14.08 11.56 4.84
N VAL A 138 15.28 12.10 4.94
CA VAL A 138 15.53 13.33 5.69
C VAL A 138 15.65 14.47 4.68
N TYR A 139 14.81 15.49 4.80
CA TYR A 139 14.85 16.70 4.01
C TYR A 139 15.51 17.81 4.80
N ARG A 140 16.31 18.66 4.15
CA ARG A 140 16.79 19.93 4.69
C ARG A 140 16.13 21.08 3.95
N VAL A 141 15.61 22.04 4.70
CA VAL A 141 14.87 23.20 4.21
C VAL A 141 15.65 24.47 4.51
N ALA A 142 15.80 25.35 3.51
CA ALA A 142 16.35 26.69 3.68
C ALA A 142 15.45 27.69 2.96
N ALA A 143 15.17 28.82 3.62
CA ALA A 143 14.29 29.86 3.08
C ALA A 143 12.93 29.33 2.56
N GLY A 144 12.35 28.35 3.27
CA GLY A 144 11.06 27.74 2.89
C GLY A 144 11.13 26.82 1.67
N LYS A 145 12.32 26.39 1.24
CA LYS A 145 12.52 25.46 0.12
C LYS A 145 13.37 24.26 0.53
N ILE A 146 13.02 23.07 0.04
CA ILE A 146 13.86 21.89 0.11
C ILE A 146 15.11 22.15 -0.73
N VAL A 147 16.28 22.02 -0.10
CA VAL A 147 17.59 22.27 -0.74
C VAL A 147 18.45 21.01 -0.78
N GLU A 148 18.12 20.00 0.02
CA GLU A 148 18.86 18.76 0.12
C GLU A 148 17.99 17.66 0.74
N TYR A 149 18.18 16.41 0.34
CA TYR A 149 17.55 15.28 1.02
C TYR A 149 18.36 13.99 0.90
N TRP A 150 18.21 13.10 1.89
CA TRP A 150 18.77 11.75 1.92
C TRP A 150 17.63 10.76 1.91
N VAL A 151 17.54 9.92 0.87
CA VAL A 151 16.43 8.98 0.66
C VAL A 151 16.87 7.53 0.74
N GLN A 152 16.05 6.71 1.39
CA GLN A 152 16.17 5.26 1.44
C GLN A 152 14.83 4.62 1.06
N ILE A 153 14.89 3.64 0.17
CA ILE A 153 13.73 2.94 -0.38
C ILE A 153 13.94 1.44 -0.21
N ASP A 154 12.89 0.72 0.20
CA ASP A 154 12.88 -0.74 0.24
C ASP A 154 12.77 -1.34 -1.17
N ARG A 155 13.87 -1.24 -1.93
CA ARG A 155 13.97 -1.78 -3.29
C ARG A 155 13.88 -3.30 -3.30
N LYS A 156 14.45 -3.98 -2.30
CA LYS A 156 14.35 -5.45 -2.24
C LYS A 156 12.92 -5.90 -1.98
N GLY A 157 12.19 -5.18 -1.13
CA GLY A 157 10.77 -5.41 -0.91
C GLY A 157 9.96 -5.28 -2.20
N THR A 158 10.18 -4.23 -2.99
CA THR A 158 9.48 -4.07 -4.28
C THR A 158 9.89 -5.13 -5.30
N GLU A 159 11.17 -5.48 -5.41
CA GLU A 159 11.66 -6.56 -6.29
C GLU A 159 11.02 -7.92 -5.96
N VAL A 160 11.02 -8.33 -4.68
CA VAL A 160 10.36 -9.58 -4.23
C VAL A 160 8.88 -9.55 -4.57
N GLN A 161 8.23 -8.39 -4.42
CA GLN A 161 6.84 -8.23 -4.79
C GLN A 161 6.62 -8.42 -6.30
N GLN A 162 7.47 -7.83 -7.15
CA GLN A 162 7.35 -7.96 -8.60
C GLN A 162 7.62 -9.40 -9.07
N GLN A 163 8.58 -10.09 -8.45
CA GLN A 163 8.85 -11.51 -8.71
C GLN A 163 7.64 -12.38 -8.37
N ASN A 164 7.03 -12.15 -7.20
CA ASN A 164 5.80 -12.85 -6.82
C ASN A 164 4.66 -12.53 -7.79
N ASN A 165 4.49 -11.25 -8.17
CA ASN A 165 3.44 -10.84 -9.10
C ASN A 165 3.61 -11.50 -10.48
N SER A 166 4.84 -11.62 -10.96
CA SER A 166 5.15 -12.28 -12.24
C SER A 166 4.87 -13.78 -12.25
N SER A 167 4.83 -14.41 -11.08
CA SER A 167 4.49 -15.83 -10.93
C SER A 167 2.97 -16.08 -10.97
N ILE A 168 2.17 -15.06 -10.68
CA ILE A 168 0.72 -15.14 -10.74
C ILE A 168 0.33 -15.08 -12.21
N LYS A 169 -0.40 -16.08 -12.68
CA LYS A 169 -0.96 -16.11 -14.03
C LYS A 169 -2.48 -16.10 -13.95
N PRO A 170 -3.12 -14.93 -13.70
CA PRO A 170 -4.57 -14.82 -13.72
C PRO A 170 -5.07 -15.27 -15.10
N GLY A 171 -6.12 -16.08 -15.13
CA GLY A 171 -6.65 -16.62 -16.38
C GLY A 171 -5.91 -17.83 -16.95
N ALA A 172 -4.78 -18.26 -16.38
CA ALA A 172 -4.18 -19.53 -16.76
C ALA A 172 -5.05 -20.68 -16.25
N SER A 173 -5.45 -21.56 -17.17
CA SER A 173 -6.17 -22.76 -16.79
C SER A 173 -5.29 -23.67 -15.93
N LYS A 174 -5.91 -24.31 -14.93
CA LYS A 174 -5.28 -25.46 -14.27
C LYS A 174 -5.20 -26.61 -15.28
N VAL A 175 -4.08 -27.34 -15.27
CA VAL A 175 -3.85 -28.46 -16.19
C VAL A 175 -5.05 -29.41 -16.15
N GLY A 176 -5.69 -29.61 -17.30
CA GLY A 176 -6.84 -30.51 -17.46
C GLY A 176 -8.22 -29.89 -17.18
N LEU A 177 -8.32 -28.60 -16.85
CA LEU A 177 -9.60 -27.91 -16.65
C LEU A 177 -9.86 -26.89 -17.77
N PRO A 178 -11.13 -26.53 -18.06
CA PRO A 178 -11.48 -25.50 -19.03
C PRO A 178 -11.60 -24.08 -18.40
N PHE A 179 -11.05 -23.87 -17.19
CA PHE A 179 -11.13 -22.60 -16.46
C PHE A 179 -9.92 -22.38 -15.53
N SER A 180 -9.64 -21.12 -15.19
CA SER A 180 -8.61 -20.71 -14.23
C SER A 180 -9.15 -20.63 -12.80
N ASP A 181 -8.27 -20.58 -11.80
CA ASP A 181 -8.68 -20.32 -10.40
C ASP A 181 -9.33 -18.95 -10.23
N ALA A 182 -8.79 -17.96 -10.94
CA ALA A 182 -9.28 -16.60 -10.96
C ALA A 182 -8.86 -15.89 -12.25
N TYR A 183 -9.48 -14.75 -12.53
CA TYR A 183 -9.15 -13.85 -13.63
C TYR A 183 -9.16 -12.41 -13.14
N ILE A 184 -8.21 -11.59 -13.60
CA ILE A 184 -8.13 -10.17 -13.25
C ILE A 184 -8.60 -9.34 -14.42
N SER A 185 -9.53 -8.41 -14.18
CA SER A 185 -9.97 -7.42 -15.15
C SER A 185 -10.00 -6.04 -14.49
N GLY A 186 -9.04 -5.18 -14.85
CA GLY A 186 -8.84 -3.92 -14.14
C GLY A 186 -8.56 -4.15 -12.65
N ASP A 187 -9.28 -3.43 -11.80
CA ASP A 187 -9.17 -3.51 -10.33
C ASP A 187 -10.04 -4.61 -9.70
N VAL A 188 -10.56 -5.55 -10.51
CA VAL A 188 -11.45 -6.61 -10.04
C VAL A 188 -10.82 -7.98 -10.25
N LEU A 189 -10.87 -8.81 -9.20
CA LEU A 189 -10.52 -10.24 -9.24
C LEU A 189 -11.81 -11.07 -9.26
N TYR A 190 -12.03 -11.80 -10.35
CA TYR A 190 -13.09 -12.80 -10.46
C TYR A 190 -12.54 -14.15 -10.04
N ILE A 191 -13.17 -14.80 -9.07
CA ILE A 191 -12.73 -16.09 -8.52
C ILE A 191 -13.70 -17.18 -8.94
N SER A 192 -13.17 -18.21 -9.61
CA SER A 192 -13.94 -19.40 -9.98
C SER A 192 -14.43 -20.14 -8.73
N GLY A 193 -15.47 -20.97 -8.90
CA GLY A 193 -16.03 -21.73 -7.78
C GLY A 193 -14.99 -22.59 -7.06
N GLN A 194 -15.01 -22.52 -5.73
CA GLN A 194 -14.15 -23.29 -4.85
C GLN A 194 -15.00 -24.34 -4.13
N ILE A 195 -14.53 -25.59 -4.17
CA ILE A 195 -15.06 -26.72 -3.39
C ILE A 195 -14.06 -27.10 -2.28
N GLY A 196 -14.50 -27.90 -1.31
CA GLY A 196 -13.74 -28.24 -0.10
C GLY A 196 -12.64 -29.28 -0.31
N ILE A 197 -11.77 -29.09 -1.30
CA ILE A 197 -10.62 -29.98 -1.55
C ILE A 197 -9.43 -29.63 -0.65
N ASP A 198 -8.77 -30.63 -0.09
CA ASP A 198 -7.58 -30.42 0.74
C ASP A 198 -6.28 -30.39 -0.09
N HIS A 199 -5.13 -30.35 0.59
CA HIS A 199 -3.80 -30.34 -0.03
C HIS A 199 -3.45 -31.63 -0.78
N THR A 200 -4.12 -32.75 -0.50
CA THR A 200 -3.98 -34.01 -1.25
C THR A 200 -4.78 -33.98 -2.56
N GLY A 201 -5.67 -32.99 -2.70
CA GLY A 201 -6.59 -32.88 -3.82
C GLY A 201 -7.87 -33.67 -3.60
N GLU A 202 -8.15 -34.20 -2.42
CA GLU A 202 -9.37 -34.92 -2.09
C GLU A 202 -10.42 -34.03 -1.43
N LEU A 203 -11.70 -34.35 -1.66
CA LEU A 203 -12.81 -33.63 -1.02
C LEU A 203 -12.84 -34.00 0.47
N VAL A 204 -12.82 -32.99 1.34
CA VAL A 204 -12.98 -33.18 2.78
C VAL A 204 -14.38 -33.74 3.06
N ASN A 205 -14.44 -34.93 3.66
CA ASN A 205 -15.68 -35.69 3.85
C ASN A 205 -15.98 -36.02 5.32
N THR A 206 -15.32 -35.34 6.27
CA THR A 206 -15.49 -35.55 7.71
C THR A 206 -16.67 -34.78 8.33
N GLY A 207 -17.53 -34.20 7.49
CA GLY A 207 -18.71 -33.43 7.87
C GLY A 207 -18.87 -32.17 7.03
N PHE A 208 -20.10 -31.66 6.94
CA PHE A 208 -20.40 -30.48 6.12
C PHE A 208 -19.62 -29.24 6.57
N GLU A 209 -19.50 -28.99 7.88
CA GLU A 209 -18.76 -27.84 8.39
C GLU A 209 -17.26 -27.92 8.06
N ALA A 210 -16.68 -29.13 8.03
CA ALA A 210 -15.29 -29.33 7.66
C ALA A 210 -15.07 -29.03 6.17
N GLU A 211 -15.97 -29.51 5.30
CA GLU A 211 -15.95 -29.18 3.88
C GLU A 211 -16.13 -27.67 3.65
N ALA A 212 -17.11 -27.04 4.29
CA ALA A 212 -17.36 -25.61 4.17
C ALA A 212 -16.18 -24.76 4.67
N THR A 213 -15.50 -25.20 5.73
CA THR A 213 -14.26 -24.58 6.22
C THR A 213 -13.17 -24.68 5.16
N GLN A 214 -12.99 -25.86 4.57
CA GLN A 214 -12.01 -26.06 3.50
C GLN A 214 -12.32 -25.23 2.25
N VAL A 215 -13.60 -25.05 1.88
CA VAL A 215 -14.00 -24.14 0.79
C VAL A 215 -13.50 -22.72 1.06
N MET A 216 -13.72 -22.24 2.29
CA MET A 216 -13.30 -20.90 2.68
C MET A 216 -11.77 -20.79 2.66
N GLU A 217 -11.03 -21.78 3.20
CA GLU A 217 -9.57 -21.80 3.11
C GLU A 217 -9.07 -21.77 1.66
N ASN A 218 -9.71 -22.52 0.75
CA ASN A 218 -9.38 -22.51 -0.67
C ASN A 218 -9.63 -21.15 -1.31
N LEU A 219 -10.75 -20.51 -1.00
CA LEU A 219 -11.04 -19.14 -1.41
C LEU A 219 -9.98 -18.16 -0.88
N GLY A 220 -9.59 -18.28 0.39
CA GLY A 220 -8.50 -17.51 0.98
C GLY A 220 -7.17 -17.74 0.29
N ASN A 221 -6.86 -18.97 -0.13
CA ASN A 221 -5.66 -19.28 -0.90
C ASN A 221 -5.64 -18.54 -2.25
N VAL A 222 -6.77 -18.50 -2.96
CA VAL A 222 -6.90 -17.78 -4.23
C VAL A 222 -6.75 -16.26 -4.02
N LEU A 223 -7.41 -15.70 -3.00
CA LEU A 223 -7.28 -14.28 -2.64
C LEU A 223 -5.83 -13.91 -2.33
N ARG A 224 -5.15 -14.70 -1.50
CA ARG A 224 -3.76 -14.44 -1.08
C ARG A 224 -2.76 -14.53 -2.23
N LYS A 225 -3.03 -15.34 -3.26
CA LYS A 225 -2.21 -15.32 -4.50
C LYS A 225 -2.19 -13.89 -5.06
N SER A 226 -3.31 -13.20 -5.06
CA SER A 226 -3.43 -11.79 -5.49
C SER A 226 -3.26 -10.78 -4.35
N ARG A 227 -2.79 -11.20 -3.16
CA ARG A 227 -2.62 -10.35 -1.96
C ARG A 227 -3.89 -9.67 -1.47
N LEU A 228 -5.03 -10.25 -1.80
CA LEU A 228 -6.32 -9.88 -1.25
C LEU A 228 -6.63 -10.75 -0.04
N HIS A 229 -7.58 -10.28 0.74
CA HIS A 229 -8.10 -10.90 1.95
C HIS A 229 -9.63 -10.94 1.86
N TYR A 230 -10.29 -11.66 2.77
CA TYR A 230 -11.76 -11.78 2.78
C TYR A 230 -12.47 -10.41 2.86
N LYS A 231 -11.85 -9.41 3.52
CA LYS A 231 -12.38 -8.05 3.60
C LYS A 231 -12.49 -7.35 2.23
N ASP A 232 -11.73 -7.81 1.24
CA ASP A 232 -11.67 -7.24 -0.10
C ASP A 232 -12.72 -7.87 -1.03
N LEU A 233 -13.44 -8.90 -0.56
CA LEU A 233 -14.60 -9.44 -1.26
C LEU A 233 -15.73 -8.41 -1.29
N VAL A 234 -16.32 -8.23 -2.47
CA VAL A 234 -17.48 -7.36 -2.70
C VAL A 234 -18.74 -8.17 -3.03
N ASN A 235 -18.58 -9.36 -3.62
CA ASN A 235 -19.67 -10.29 -3.91
C ASN A 235 -19.26 -11.75 -3.65
N VAL A 236 -20.19 -12.55 -3.12
CA VAL A 236 -20.05 -14.00 -2.97
C VAL A 236 -21.31 -14.69 -3.46
N THR A 237 -21.15 -15.71 -4.31
CA THR A 237 -22.22 -16.60 -4.75
C THR A 237 -21.96 -18.00 -4.21
N ILE A 238 -22.93 -18.52 -3.47
CA ILE A 238 -22.84 -19.82 -2.79
C ILE A 238 -23.85 -20.77 -3.41
N TYR A 239 -23.40 -21.97 -3.74
CA TYR A 239 -24.24 -23.09 -4.17
C TYR A 239 -24.23 -24.17 -3.09
N LEU A 240 -25.41 -24.68 -2.73
CA LEU A 240 -25.60 -25.76 -1.75
C LEU A 240 -26.42 -26.89 -2.36
N THR A 241 -26.07 -28.15 -2.08
CA THR A 241 -26.88 -29.30 -2.50
C THR A 241 -28.06 -29.59 -1.57
N SER A 242 -28.04 -29.10 -0.32
CA SER A 242 -29.16 -29.14 0.62
C SER A 242 -29.26 -27.87 1.45
N MET A 243 -30.48 -27.35 1.59
CA MET A 243 -30.76 -26.18 2.45
C MET A 243 -30.75 -26.50 3.94
N ASP A 244 -30.75 -27.79 4.32
CA ASP A 244 -30.57 -28.19 5.72
C ASP A 244 -29.19 -27.75 6.25
N ASN A 245 -28.21 -27.63 5.35
CA ASN A 245 -26.86 -27.17 5.66
C ASN A 245 -26.73 -25.64 5.75
N TYR A 246 -27.79 -24.87 5.46
CA TYR A 246 -27.74 -23.41 5.38
C TYR A 246 -27.29 -22.74 6.69
N ALA A 247 -27.81 -23.22 7.83
CA ALA A 247 -27.45 -22.68 9.14
C ALA A 247 -25.99 -22.99 9.50
N ALA A 248 -25.54 -24.21 9.24
CA ALA A 248 -24.15 -24.64 9.47
C ALA A 248 -23.17 -23.82 8.59
N LEU A 249 -23.52 -23.60 7.33
CA LEU A 249 -22.75 -22.77 6.41
C LEU A 249 -22.61 -21.35 6.93
N ASN A 250 -23.72 -20.72 7.34
CA ASN A 250 -23.69 -19.34 7.84
C ASN A 250 -22.75 -19.19 9.05
N LYS A 251 -22.73 -20.18 9.94
CA LYS A 251 -21.82 -20.20 11.09
C LYS A 251 -20.36 -20.23 10.63
N VAL A 252 -19.98 -21.16 9.76
CA VAL A 252 -18.61 -21.26 9.23
C VAL A 252 -18.22 -19.98 8.49
N TYR A 253 -19.06 -19.55 7.54
CA TYR A 253 -18.83 -18.39 6.69
C TYR A 253 -18.58 -17.12 7.52
N SER A 254 -19.37 -16.89 8.57
CA SER A 254 -19.26 -15.68 9.40
C SER A 254 -17.91 -15.54 10.12
N ASN A 255 -17.20 -16.64 10.36
CA ASN A 255 -15.89 -16.61 11.03
C ASN A 255 -14.79 -15.95 10.19
N TYR A 256 -15.00 -15.80 8.87
CA TYR A 256 -14.04 -15.23 7.94
C TYR A 256 -14.19 -13.72 7.73
N PHE A 257 -15.23 -13.12 8.31
CA PHE A 257 -15.54 -11.70 8.16
C PHE A 257 -15.60 -11.01 9.53
N GLY A 258 -15.17 -9.75 9.55
CA GLY A 258 -15.34 -8.86 10.69
C GLY A 258 -16.72 -8.21 10.69
N LYS A 259 -16.75 -6.87 10.74
CA LYS A 259 -18.01 -6.10 10.69
C LYS A 259 -18.50 -5.82 9.27
N LYS A 260 -17.66 -6.01 8.25
CA LYS A 260 -17.96 -5.75 6.83
C LYS A 260 -18.12 -7.09 6.11
N PHE A 261 -19.27 -7.29 5.47
CA PHE A 261 -19.60 -8.47 4.69
C PHE A 261 -19.78 -8.09 3.22
N PRO A 262 -19.41 -8.97 2.27
CA PRO A 262 -19.74 -8.78 0.86
C PRO A 262 -21.24 -8.95 0.61
N ALA A 263 -21.73 -8.43 -0.52
CA ALA A 263 -23.04 -8.83 -1.03
C ALA A 263 -23.06 -10.34 -1.27
N ARG A 264 -24.17 -11.02 -0.96
CA ARG A 264 -24.23 -12.49 -1.00
C ARG A 264 -25.50 -13.01 -1.66
N VAL A 265 -25.33 -14.04 -2.49
CA VAL A 265 -26.41 -14.91 -2.99
C VAL A 265 -26.14 -16.35 -2.55
N CYS A 266 -27.18 -17.08 -2.15
CA CYS A 266 -27.11 -18.50 -1.82
C CYS A 266 -28.23 -19.26 -2.52
N ILE A 267 -27.87 -20.33 -3.24
CA ILE A 267 -28.75 -21.06 -4.16
C ILE A 267 -28.70 -22.54 -3.82
N ALA A 268 -29.87 -23.17 -3.75
CA ALA A 268 -29.98 -24.63 -3.72
C ALA A 268 -29.84 -25.20 -5.15
N VAL A 269 -28.91 -26.12 -5.34
CA VAL A 269 -28.65 -26.80 -6.62
C VAL A 269 -28.79 -28.30 -6.46
N LYS A 270 -28.99 -29.00 -7.58
CA LYS A 270 -29.15 -30.46 -7.56
C LYS A 270 -27.86 -31.17 -7.14
N GLU A 271 -26.76 -30.86 -7.80
CA GLU A 271 -25.47 -31.54 -7.65
C GLU A 271 -24.33 -30.55 -7.94
N LEU A 272 -23.15 -30.82 -7.38
CA LEU A 272 -21.91 -30.05 -7.58
C LEU A 272 -20.78 -30.99 -8.06
N PRO A 273 -19.71 -30.46 -8.69
CA PRO A 273 -18.56 -31.25 -9.09
C PRO A 273 -18.01 -32.09 -7.93
N ARG A 274 -17.57 -33.32 -8.24
CA ARG A 274 -17.02 -34.28 -7.26
C ARG A 274 -17.95 -34.60 -6.07
N GLN A 275 -19.27 -34.44 -6.25
CA GLN A 275 -20.26 -34.65 -5.20
C GLN A 275 -20.05 -33.76 -3.97
N ALA A 276 -19.46 -32.58 -4.17
CA ALA A 276 -19.36 -31.57 -3.13
C ALA A 276 -20.76 -31.16 -2.61
N HIS A 277 -20.82 -30.72 -1.36
CA HIS A 277 -22.04 -30.20 -0.75
C HIS A 277 -22.13 -28.67 -0.83
N VAL A 278 -20.99 -28.01 -1.03
CA VAL A 278 -20.90 -26.55 -1.14
C VAL A 278 -19.85 -26.13 -2.17
N GLU A 279 -20.20 -25.12 -2.97
CA GLU A 279 -19.28 -24.43 -3.87
C GLU A 279 -19.45 -22.92 -3.70
N ILE A 280 -18.33 -22.19 -3.61
CA ILE A 280 -18.33 -20.74 -3.44
C ILE A 280 -17.52 -20.06 -4.54
N ALA A 281 -18.17 -19.20 -5.32
CA ALA A 281 -17.53 -18.28 -6.24
C ALA A 281 -17.57 -16.86 -5.65
N ALA A 282 -16.62 -16.00 -6.03
CA ALA A 282 -16.52 -14.68 -5.43
C ALA A 282 -15.92 -13.63 -6.37
N VAL A 283 -16.17 -12.37 -6.04
CA VAL A 283 -15.56 -11.20 -6.68
C VAL A 283 -14.90 -10.36 -5.59
N ALA A 284 -13.64 -9.99 -5.82
CA ALA A 284 -12.87 -9.11 -4.96
C ALA A 284 -12.47 -7.84 -5.71
N ASP A 285 -12.29 -6.75 -4.97
CA ASP A 285 -11.85 -5.47 -5.49
C ASP A 285 -10.54 -5.08 -4.80
N PHE A 286 -9.53 -4.71 -5.59
CA PHE A 286 -8.22 -4.30 -5.09
C PHE A 286 -8.25 -2.97 -4.31
N ASN A 287 -9.33 -2.20 -4.41
CA ASN A 287 -9.50 -0.87 -3.83
C ASN A 287 -10.57 -0.78 -2.71
N ASN A 288 -11.06 -1.91 -2.20
CA ASN A 288 -12.20 -1.98 -1.25
C ASN A 288 -11.86 -1.73 0.25
#